data_AF-A0A261UIU9-F1
#
_entry.id   AF-A0A261UIU9-F1
#
_cell.length_a   1.000
_cell.length_b   1.000
_cell.length_c   1.000
_cell.angle_alpha   90.00
_cell.angle_beta   90.00
_cell.angle_gamma   90.00
#
_symmetry.space_group_name_H-M   'P 1'
#
loop_
_entity.id
_entity.type
_entity.pdbx_description
1 polymer ?
#
loop_
_entity_poly.entity_id
_entity_poly.type
_entity_poly.pdbx_seq_one_letter_code
_entity_poly.pdbx_strand_id
1 'polypeptide(L)'
;MWKTTLLPCLLVPLLASCATTGQPVAETPIQPEVQVKTRVIDTGCDWNKPIYVDPADVLTDGTAKQILAHNLAGAKNCGWKPRK
;
A
#
# COMPACT_ATOMS: atom_id res chain seq x y z
N MET A 1 42.83 17.31 51.83
CA MET A 1 41.43 17.41 52.29
C MET A 1 40.46 17.99 51.23
N TRP A 2 40.92 18.42 50.04
CA TRP A 2 40.04 18.96 48.98
C TRP A 2 39.43 17.88 48.05
N LYS A 3 40.06 16.71 47.94
CA LYS A 3 39.59 15.64 47.03
C LYS A 3 38.35 14.89 47.54
N THR A 4 38.15 14.81 48.86
CA THR A 4 37.00 14.11 49.47
C THR A 4 35.74 14.97 49.57
N THR A 5 35.85 16.29 49.47
CA THR A 5 34.72 17.23 49.39
C THR A 5 34.21 17.47 47.98
N LEU A 6 34.99 17.13 46.94
CA LEU A 6 34.56 17.24 45.53
C LEU A 6 33.64 16.10 45.08
N LEU A 7 33.76 14.92 45.70
CA LEU A 7 32.93 13.76 45.38
C LEU A 7 31.41 13.98 45.66
N PRO A 8 30.98 14.53 46.82
CA PRO A 8 29.57 14.77 47.06
C PRO A 8 29.00 15.90 46.19
N CYS A 9 29.79 16.91 45.81
CA CYS A 9 29.33 18.02 44.96
C CYS A 9 28.99 17.60 43.52
N LEU A 10 29.60 16.54 42.99
CA LEU A 10 29.28 16.00 41.65
C LEU A 10 28.08 15.03 41.66
N LEU A 11 27.71 14.48 42.82
CA LEU A 11 26.59 13.52 42.96
C LEU A 11 25.23 14.19 43.18
N VAL A 12 25.20 15.39 43.74
CA VAL A 12 23.96 16.16 43.97
C VAL A 12 23.19 16.56 42.68
N PRO A 13 23.82 17.01 41.58
CA PRO A 13 23.06 17.40 40.38
C PRO A 13 22.48 16.22 39.59
N LEU A 14 22.98 14.99 39.80
CA LEU A 14 22.46 13.78 39.14
C LEU A 14 21.11 13.33 39.70
N LEU A 15 20.79 13.64 40.96
CA LEU A 15 19.51 13.30 41.59
C LEU A 15 18.42 14.35 41.37
N ALA A 16 18.77 15.54 40.87
CA ALA A 16 17.84 16.64 40.64
C ALA A 16 17.23 16.67 39.22
N SER A 17 17.61 15.74 38.32
CA SER A 17 17.16 15.72 36.92
C SER A 17 15.82 15.00 36.66
N CYS A 18 14.98 14.83 37.68
CA CYS A 18 13.63 14.28 37.51
C CYS A 18 12.57 15.21 38.11
N ALA A 19 12.40 16.38 37.50
CA ALA A 19 11.13 17.10 37.56
C ALA A 19 10.98 17.97 36.31
N THR A 20 10.76 17.32 35.15
CA THR A 20 9.99 17.99 34.10
C THR A 20 8.54 17.99 34.58
N THR A 21 8.13 19.03 35.29
CA THR A 21 6.71 19.38 35.37
C THR A 21 6.32 19.83 33.98
N GLY A 22 6.01 18.85 33.12
CA GLY A 22 5.37 19.11 31.84
C GLY A 22 4.14 19.98 32.11
N GLN A 23 4.00 21.06 31.35
CA GLN A 23 2.76 21.82 31.36
C GLN A 23 1.59 20.86 31.11
N PRO A 24 0.44 21.00 31.78
CA PRO A 24 -0.76 20.28 31.39
C PRO A 24 -1.09 20.73 29.97
N VAL A 25 -0.69 19.90 28.99
CA VAL A 25 -1.16 20.04 27.63
C VAL A 25 -2.66 19.82 27.75
N ALA A 26 -3.43 20.88 27.54
CA ALA A 26 -4.87 20.77 27.38
C ALA A 26 -5.09 19.61 26.41
N GLU A 27 -5.79 18.57 26.88
CA GLU A 27 -6.08 17.38 26.10
C GLU A 27 -6.79 17.83 24.81
N THR A 28 -6.01 18.03 23.74
CA THR A 28 -6.59 18.14 22.41
C THR A 28 -7.33 16.84 22.23
N PRO A 29 -8.64 16.84 21.91
CA PRO A 29 -9.39 15.63 21.70
C PRO A 29 -8.58 14.78 20.72
N ILE A 30 -8.24 13.55 21.13
CA ILE A 30 -7.56 12.58 20.28
C ILE A 30 -8.55 12.27 19.16
N GLN A 31 -8.53 13.08 18.12
CA GLN A 31 -9.27 12.79 16.91
C GLN A 31 -8.58 11.56 16.32
N PRO A 32 -9.32 10.46 16.09
CA PRO A 32 -8.73 9.27 15.51
C PRO A 32 -8.07 9.66 14.19
N GLU A 33 -6.78 9.36 14.05
CA GLU A 33 -6.04 9.64 12.83
C GLU A 33 -6.68 8.84 11.69
N VAL A 34 -7.37 9.55 10.77
CA VAL A 34 -8.05 8.92 9.63
C VAL A 34 -6.98 8.53 8.61
N GLN A 35 -6.55 7.27 8.68
CA GLN A 35 -5.61 6.70 7.71
C GLN A 35 -6.33 6.44 6.39
N VAL A 36 -6.12 7.32 5.40
CA VAL A 36 -6.66 7.14 4.04
C VAL A 36 -5.79 6.13 3.29
N LYS A 37 -6.26 4.89 3.17
CA LYS A 37 -5.61 3.86 2.36
C LYS A 37 -6.21 3.80 0.96
N THR A 38 -5.41 4.18 -0.04
CA THR A 38 -5.79 4.00 -1.45
C THR A 38 -5.88 2.53 -1.80
N ARG A 39 -7.00 2.13 -2.40
CA ARG A 39 -7.20 0.79 -2.97
C ARG A 39 -7.20 0.92 -4.49
N VAL A 40 -6.30 0.19 -5.16
CA VAL A 40 -6.33 0.03 -6.61
C VAL A 40 -7.21 -1.17 -6.93
N ILE A 41 -8.26 -0.95 -7.71
CA ILE A 41 -9.10 -2.02 -8.27
C ILE A 41 -8.74 -2.16 -9.74
N ASP A 42 -8.20 -3.31 -10.11
CA ASP A 42 -8.04 -3.67 -11.53
C ASP A 42 -9.41 -4.06 -12.09
N THR A 43 -9.95 -3.23 -12.97
CA THR A 43 -11.21 -3.47 -13.69
C THR A 43 -10.98 -4.06 -15.08
N GLY A 44 -9.75 -4.51 -15.40
CA GLY A 44 -9.34 -5.04 -16.70
C GLY A 44 -10.30 -6.08 -17.27
N CYS A 45 -10.72 -7.04 -16.45
CA CYS A 45 -11.65 -8.09 -16.88
C CYS A 45 -13.10 -7.60 -17.08
N ASP A 46 -13.47 -6.45 -16.52
CA ASP A 46 -14.80 -5.87 -16.63
C ASP A 46 -14.99 -5.18 -17.99
N TRP A 47 -14.01 -4.38 -18.42
CA TRP A 47 -14.09 -3.65 -19.69
C TRP A 47 -13.55 -4.44 -20.89
N ASN A 48 -12.72 -5.47 -20.68
CA ASN A 48 -12.29 -6.37 -21.75
C ASN A 48 -13.24 -7.56 -21.88
N LYS A 49 -13.41 -8.07 -23.12
CA LYS A 49 -14.21 -9.26 -23.43
C LYS A 49 -13.52 -10.13 -24.51
N PRO A 50 -13.89 -11.42 -24.63
CA PRO A 50 -13.42 -12.27 -25.71
C PRO A 50 -13.82 -11.70 -27.07
N ILE A 51 -12.93 -11.84 -28.06
CA ILE A 51 -13.22 -11.53 -29.46
C ILE A 51 -13.62 -12.83 -30.15
N TYR A 52 -14.86 -12.91 -30.62
CA TYR A 52 -15.33 -14.05 -31.40
C TYR A 52 -15.28 -13.70 -32.88
N VAL A 53 -14.59 -14.53 -33.65
CA VAL A 53 -14.45 -14.39 -35.10
C VAL A 53 -15.55 -15.21 -35.77
N ASP A 54 -16.25 -14.63 -36.74
CA ASP A 54 -17.22 -15.34 -37.55
C ASP A 54 -16.50 -16.12 -38.67
N PRO A 55 -16.98 -17.31 -39.09
CA PRO A 55 -16.39 -18.03 -40.22
C PRO A 55 -16.35 -17.22 -41.53
N ALA A 56 -17.19 -16.20 -41.70
CA ALA A 56 -17.17 -15.32 -42.86
C ALA A 56 -16.08 -14.22 -42.79
N ASP A 57 -15.44 -14.00 -41.65
CA ASP A 57 -14.41 -12.97 -41.49
C ASP A 57 -13.12 -13.38 -42.20
N VAL A 58 -12.54 -12.44 -42.97
CA VAL A 58 -11.24 -12.63 -43.62
C VAL A 58 -10.17 -11.93 -42.79
N LEU A 59 -9.38 -12.70 -42.05
CA LEU A 59 -8.27 -12.22 -41.24
C LEU A 59 -6.93 -12.59 -41.88
N THR A 60 -5.94 -11.70 -41.72
CA THR A 60 -4.54 -12.10 -41.95
C THR A 60 -4.08 -13.02 -40.83
N ASP A 61 -3.08 -13.88 -41.11
CA ASP A 61 -2.45 -14.73 -40.09
C ASP A 61 -1.95 -13.94 -38.88
N GLY A 62 -1.40 -12.74 -39.13
CA GLY A 62 -0.90 -11.85 -38.08
C GLY A 62 -2.00 -11.37 -37.14
N THR A 63 -3.16 -10.97 -37.69
CA THR A 63 -4.32 -10.53 -36.91
C THR A 63 -4.95 -11.71 -36.15
N ALA A 64 -5.12 -12.86 -36.81
CA ALA A 64 -5.68 -14.06 -36.18
C ALA A 64 -4.84 -14.51 -34.97
N LYS A 65 -3.51 -14.50 -35.08
CA LYS A 65 -2.60 -14.83 -33.96
C LYS A 65 -2.74 -13.86 -32.79
N GLN A 66 -2.89 -12.57 -33.05
CA GLN A 66 -3.08 -11.57 -32.00
C GLN A 66 -4.41 -11.73 -31.26
N ILE A 67 -5.50 -11.96 -32.00
CA ILE A 67 -6.81 -12.24 -31.40
C ILE A 67 -6.76 -13.51 -30.53
N LEU A 68 -6.12 -14.57 -31.04
CA LEU A 68 -5.93 -15.80 -30.28
C LEU A 68 -5.15 -15.54 -28.99
N ALA A 69 -4.04 -14.81 -29.05
CA ALA A 69 -3.23 -14.46 -27.88
C ALA A 69 -4.03 -13.64 -26.85
N HIS A 70 -4.81 -12.65 -27.29
CA HIS A 70 -5.70 -11.86 -26.45
C HIS A 70 -6.73 -12.73 -25.72
N ASN A 71 -7.42 -13.61 -26.45
CA ASN A 71 -8.43 -14.49 -25.88
C ASN A 71 -7.84 -15.52 -24.91
N LEU A 72 -6.63 -16.05 -25.19
CA LEU A 72 -5.93 -16.95 -24.29
C LEU A 72 -5.50 -16.24 -22.99
N ALA A 73 -5.03 -15.00 -23.09
CA ALA A 73 -4.71 -14.20 -21.92
C ALA A 73 -5.96 -13.94 -21.07
N GLY A 74 -7.09 -13.60 -21.69
CA GLY A 74 -8.36 -13.45 -20.98
C GLY A 74 -8.93 -14.77 -20.43
N ALA A 75 -8.71 -15.90 -21.09
CA ALA A 75 -9.09 -17.21 -20.55
C ALA A 75 -8.30 -17.53 -19.27
N LYS A 76 -7.00 -17.21 -19.25
CA LYS A 76 -6.11 -17.39 -18.10
C LYS A 76 -6.42 -16.42 -16.95
N ASN A 77 -6.59 -15.14 -17.26
CA ASN A 77 -6.64 -14.08 -16.25
C ASN A 77 -8.08 -13.71 -15.83
N CYS A 78 -9.04 -13.88 -16.73
CA CYS A 78 -10.43 -13.43 -16.57
C CYS A 78 -11.48 -14.55 -16.70
N GLY A 79 -11.05 -15.82 -16.87
CA GLY A 79 -11.95 -16.97 -16.95
C GLY A 79 -12.83 -17.05 -18.21
N TRP A 80 -12.46 -16.31 -19.25
CA TRP A 80 -13.19 -16.29 -20.52
C TRP A 80 -13.32 -17.68 -21.16
N LYS A 81 -14.43 -17.90 -21.88
CA LYS A 81 -14.75 -19.17 -22.52
C LYS A 81 -14.83 -19.03 -24.04
N PRO A 82 -14.37 -20.05 -24.80
CA PRO A 82 -14.64 -20.14 -26.22
C PRO A 82 -16.14 -20.17 -26.51
N ARG A 83 -16.53 -19.74 -27.72
CA ARG A 83 -17.88 -19.98 -28.24
C ARG A 83 -18.07 -21.49 -28.45
N LYS A 84 -19.30 -21.96 -28.22
CA LYS A 84 -19.73 -23.33 -28.54
C LYS A 84 -20.10 -23.45 -30.00
#